data_AF-A0A2E1UK47-F1
#
_entry.id   AF-A0A2E1UK47-F1
#
_cell.length_a   1.000
_cell.length_b   1.000
_cell.length_c   1.000
_cell.angle_alpha   90.00
_cell.angle_beta   90.00
_cell.angle_gamma   90.00
#
_symmetry.space_group_name_H-M   'P 1'
#
loop_
_entity.id
_entity.type
_entity.pdbx_description
1 polymer ?
#
loop_
_entity_poly.entity_id
_entity_poly.type
_entity_poly.pdbx_seq_one_letter_code
_entity_poly.pdbx_strand_id
1 'polypeptide(L)'
;MQFQNNGAPSRQSFGSNISCNGSTMTFSPFYMGNDTEPQTEDGYVISENWGFQINFSVPLNRDLTKQCERMAESQIQKNKLDFELVRALKCAELQRKGFTFRPKTRVAHLCSDVVPIQSLLNK
;
A
#
# COMPACT_ATOMS: atom_id res chain seq x y z
N MET A 1 25.67 -12.91 -15.36
CA MET A 1 24.21 -12.68 -15.41
C MET A 1 23.89 -11.40 -14.64
N GLN A 2 23.52 -10.31 -15.32
CA GLN A 2 23.13 -9.06 -14.66
C GLN A 2 21.66 -9.14 -14.30
N PHE A 3 21.35 -9.15 -13.00
CA PHE A 3 19.98 -8.94 -12.53
C PHE A 3 19.69 -7.44 -12.64
N GLN A 4 19.10 -7.03 -13.76
CA GLN A 4 18.65 -5.66 -13.93
C GLN A 4 17.35 -5.45 -13.15
N ASN A 5 17.48 -5.21 -11.85
CA ASN A 5 16.39 -4.66 -11.04
C ASN A 5 16.27 -3.17 -11.41
N ASN A 6 15.62 -2.88 -12.54
CA ASN A 6 15.11 -1.54 -12.82
C ASN A 6 13.97 -1.33 -11.83
N GLY A 7 14.32 -0.87 -10.62
CA GLY A 7 13.36 -0.64 -9.56
C GLY A 7 12.23 0.24 -10.08
N ALA A 8 11.03 -0.34 -10.08
CA ALA A 8 9.83 0.35 -10.51
C ALA A 8 9.65 1.62 -9.66
N PRO A 9 9.19 2.73 -10.23
CA PRO A 9 8.81 3.89 -9.42
C PRO A 9 7.78 3.42 -8.39
N SER A 10 7.91 3.84 -7.12
CA SER A 10 6.98 3.48 -6.06
C SER A 10 5.68 4.23 -6.32
N ARG A 11 4.79 3.61 -7.08
CA ARG A 11 3.44 4.09 -7.33
C ARG A 11 2.57 3.57 -6.21
N GLN A 12 2.27 4.42 -5.24
CA GLN A 12 1.35 4.09 -4.16
C GLN A 12 -0.06 4.49 -4.61
N SER A 13 -0.95 3.51 -4.76
CA SER A 13 -2.35 3.75 -5.15
C SER A 13 -3.21 3.95 -3.91
N PHE A 14 -3.74 5.15 -3.73
CA PHE A 14 -4.67 5.49 -2.67
C PHE A 14 -6.07 5.58 -3.28
N GLY A 15 -6.88 4.54 -3.08
CA GLY A 15 -8.20 4.42 -3.68
C GLY A 15 -8.17 4.13 -5.18
N SER A 16 -9.35 4.19 -5.82
CA SER A 16 -9.55 3.75 -7.21
C SER A 16 -8.82 4.59 -8.26
N ASN A 17 -8.50 5.87 -7.98
CA ASN A 17 -8.06 6.82 -9.01
C ASN A 17 -6.88 7.73 -8.63
N ILE A 18 -6.26 7.59 -7.44
CA ILE A 18 -5.13 8.44 -7.03
C ILE A 18 -3.87 7.58 -6.93
N SER A 19 -2.98 7.69 -7.91
CA SER A 19 -1.66 7.05 -7.86
C SER A 19 -0.58 8.11 -7.56
N CYS A 20 0.04 8.02 -6.40
CA CYS A 20 1.13 8.91 -6.00
C CYS A 20 2.48 8.29 -6.35
N ASN A 21 3.32 9.04 -7.07
CA ASN A 21 4.71 8.66 -7.31
C ASN A 21 5.56 9.14 -6.13
N GLY A 22 6.08 8.20 -5.34
CA GLY A 22 7.05 8.47 -4.28
C GLY A 22 8.48 8.54 -4.80
N SER A 23 9.37 9.12 -3.99
CA SER A 23 10.81 8.99 -4.20
C SER A 23 11.22 7.54 -3.97
N THR A 24 11.95 6.93 -4.91
CA THR A 24 12.48 5.57 -4.75
C THR A 24 13.99 5.55 -4.67
N MET A 25 14.48 4.58 -3.92
CA MET A 25 15.88 4.19 -3.91
C MET A 25 15.96 2.75 -4.39
N THR A 26 16.61 2.53 -5.52
CA THR A 26 16.86 1.19 -6.08
C THR A 26 18.29 0.79 -5.76
N PHE A 27 18.44 -0.35 -5.09
CA PHE A 27 19.73 -0.95 -4.75
C PHE A 27 19.95 -2.20 -5.62
N SER A 28 20.97 -2.16 -6.47
CA SER A 28 21.29 -3.22 -7.42
C SER A 28 22.73 -3.72 -7.20
N PRO A 29 22.94 -4.78 -6.41
CA PRO A 29 24.25 -5.40 -6.28
C PRO A 29 24.59 -6.21 -7.54
N PHE A 30 25.86 -6.20 -7.95
CA PHE A 30 26.35 -7.05 -9.04
C PHE A 30 27.66 -7.74 -8.65
N TYR A 31 27.79 -8.97 -9.14
CA TYR A 31 28.99 -9.79 -9.01
C TYR A 31 29.38 -10.27 -10.40
N MET A 32 30.62 -9.99 -10.80
CA MET A 32 31.22 -10.41 -12.05
C MET A 32 32.51 -11.16 -11.74
N GLY A 33 32.44 -12.49 -11.74
CA GLY A 33 33.62 -13.35 -11.80
C GLY A 33 34.05 -13.54 -13.25
N ASN A 34 35.34 -13.39 -13.53
CA ASN A 34 35.95 -13.83 -14.78
C ASN A 34 37.12 -14.76 -14.46
N ASP A 35 37.02 -15.98 -14.97
CA ASP A 35 38.06 -16.99 -14.92
C ASP A 35 38.68 -17.08 -16.32
N THR A 36 39.85 -16.48 -16.50
CA THR A 36 40.63 -16.66 -17.73
C THR A 36 41.76 -17.65 -17.46
N GLU A 37 41.70 -18.81 -18.11
CA GLU A 37 42.80 -19.78 -18.13
C GLU A 37 43.61 -19.58 -19.42
N PRO A 38 44.73 -18.83 -19.40
CA PRO A 38 45.63 -18.76 -20.53
C PRO A 38 46.29 -20.12 -20.75
N GLN A 39 46.42 -20.55 -22.01
CA GLN A 39 47.11 -21.77 -22.44
C GLN A 39 48.65 -21.65 -22.28
N THR A 40 49.12 -21.28 -21.10
CA THR A 40 50.54 -21.16 -20.73
C THR A 40 50.72 -21.55 -19.27
N GLU A 41 51.77 -22.32 -18.98
CA GLU A 41 52.00 -23.14 -17.78
C GLU A 41 51.93 -22.44 -16.40
N ASP A 42 51.79 -21.11 -16.29
CA ASP A 42 52.01 -20.35 -15.04
C ASP A 42 51.04 -19.16 -14.76
N GLY A 43 49.78 -19.17 -15.21
CA GLY A 43 48.96 -17.95 -15.05
C GLY A 43 47.45 -18.11 -14.90
N TYR A 44 46.94 -18.76 -13.85
CA TYR A 44 45.52 -18.67 -13.52
C TYR A 44 45.19 -17.26 -12.98
N VAL A 45 44.42 -16.47 -13.73
CA VAL A 45 43.98 -15.13 -13.31
C VAL A 45 42.52 -15.20 -12.92
N ILE A 46 42.25 -15.19 -11.61
CA ILE A 46 40.92 -15.02 -11.05
C ILE A 46 40.66 -13.52 -10.90
N SER A 47 39.66 -12.99 -11.59
CA SER A 47 39.21 -11.62 -11.39
C SER A 47 37.79 -11.62 -10.81
N GLU A 48 37.69 -11.40 -9.50
CA GLU A 48 36.41 -11.22 -8.80
C GLU A 48 36.07 -9.73 -8.67
N ASN A 49 35.18 -9.23 -9.53
CA ASN A 49 34.67 -7.87 -9.44
C ASN A 49 33.31 -7.87 -8.73
N TRP A 50 33.29 -7.34 -7.52
CA TRP A 50 32.06 -7.07 -6.77
C TRP A 50 31.75 -5.58 -6.81
N GLY A 51 30.47 -5.24 -6.94
CA GLY A 51 30.04 -3.85 -6.93
C GLY A 51 28.57 -3.73 -6.58
N PHE A 52 28.16 -2.51 -6.28
CA PHE A 52 26.76 -2.19 -6.07
C PHE A 52 26.43 -0.85 -6.69
N GLN A 53 25.24 -0.76 -7.26
CA GLN A 53 24.71 0.47 -7.83
C GLN A 53 23.53 0.94 -6.98
N ILE A 54 23.55 2.22 -6.62
CA ILE A 54 22.43 2.89 -5.96
C ILE A 54 21.85 3.91 -6.94
N ASN A 55 20.56 3.79 -7.24
CA ASN A 55 19.82 4.78 -8.03
C ASN A 55 18.80 5.48 -7.13
N PHE A 56 18.94 6.80 -7.04
CA PHE A 56 17.96 7.66 -6.36
C PHE A 56 17.08 8.33 -7.40
N SER A 57 15.79 8.01 -7.38
CA SER A 57 14.78 8.65 -8.22
C SER A 57 13.94 9.59 -7.37
N VAL A 58 14.25 10.88 -7.45
CA VAL A 58 13.50 11.93 -6.73
C VAL A 58 12.62 12.69 -7.72
N PRO A 59 11.29 12.78 -7.51
CA PRO A 59 10.43 13.56 -8.37
C PRO A 59 10.79 15.05 -8.27
N LEU A 60 11.02 15.70 -9.41
CA LEU A 60 11.28 17.15 -9.47
C LEU A 60 10.07 18.00 -9.04
N ASN A 61 8.86 17.44 -9.16
CA ASN A 61 7.61 18.13 -8.83
C ASN A 61 7.19 17.88 -7.37
N ARG A 62 7.82 18.60 -6.44
CA ARG A 62 7.48 18.54 -5.00
C ARG A 62 6.05 18.97 -4.69
N ASP A 63 5.50 19.87 -5.50
CA ASP A 63 4.14 20.38 -5.30
C ASP A 63 3.08 19.28 -5.54
N LEU A 64 3.22 18.52 -6.63
CA LEU A 64 2.33 17.40 -6.94
C LEU A 64 2.40 16.30 -5.88
N THR A 65 3.58 16.00 -5.34
CA THR A 65 3.73 15.03 -4.26
C THR A 65 2.98 15.48 -3.00
N LYS A 66 3.11 16.75 -2.60
CA LYS A 66 2.39 17.31 -1.45
C LYS A 66 0.87 17.34 -1.66
N GLN A 67 0.42 17.67 -2.87
CA GLN A 67 -1.00 17.61 -3.20
C GLN A 67 -1.53 16.16 -3.12
N CYS A 68 -0.75 15.19 -3.61
CA CYS A 68 -1.11 13.78 -3.55
C CYS A 68 -1.20 13.26 -2.11
N GLU A 69 -0.26 13.66 -1.25
CA GLU A 69 -0.27 13.35 0.18
C GLU A 69 -1.54 13.89 0.87
N ARG A 70 -1.90 15.16 0.65
CA ARG A 70 -3.15 15.74 1.18
C ARG A 70 -4.41 15.04 0.68
N MET A 71 -4.42 14.64 -0.59
CA MET A 71 -5.52 13.87 -1.16
C MET A 71 -5.61 12.46 -0.55
N ALA A 72 -4.46 11.82 -0.30
CA ALA A 72 -4.41 10.52 0.38
C ALA A 72 -4.93 10.62 1.81
N GLU A 73 -4.49 11.62 2.58
CA GLU A 73 -5.00 11.89 3.93
C GLU A 73 -6.51 12.12 3.93
N SER A 74 -7.00 12.95 3.03
CA SER A 74 -8.43 13.23 2.88
C SER A 74 -9.24 11.97 2.53
N GLN A 75 -8.69 11.10 1.69
CA GLN A 75 -9.33 9.82 1.36
C GLN A 75 -9.37 8.87 2.55
N ILE A 76 -8.32 8.81 3.37
CA ILE A 76 -8.30 8.00 4.58
C ILE A 76 -9.42 8.44 5.55
N GLN A 77 -9.60 9.76 5.72
CA GLN A 77 -10.67 10.29 6.55
C GLN A 77 -12.06 10.00 5.98
N LYS A 78 -12.25 10.17 4.67
CA LYS A 78 -13.51 9.81 4.00
C LYS A 78 -13.84 8.34 4.13
N ASN A 79 -12.87 7.45 3.91
CA ASN A 79 -13.05 6.00 4.05
C ASN A 79 -13.48 5.59 5.47
N LYS A 80 -12.99 6.29 6.50
CA LYS A 80 -13.40 6.04 7.88
C LYS A 80 -14.87 6.42 8.10
N LEU A 81 -15.28 7.59 7.63
CA LEU A 81 -16.68 8.04 7.72
C LEU A 81 -17.62 7.15 6.89
N ASP A 82 -17.21 6.78 5.68
CA ASP A 82 -17.98 5.90 4.81
C ASP A 82 -18.15 4.50 5.41
N PHE A 83 -17.12 3.98 6.09
CA PHE A 83 -17.23 2.72 6.83
C PHE A 83 -18.31 2.80 7.93
N GLU A 84 -18.34 3.88 8.69
CA GLU A 84 -19.35 4.11 9.73
C GLU A 84 -20.76 4.25 9.14
N LEU A 85 -20.90 4.97 8.02
CA LEU A 85 -22.17 5.12 7.32
C LEU A 85 -22.67 3.80 6.73
N VAL A 86 -21.79 3.02 6.08
CA VAL A 86 -22.12 1.71 5.52
C VAL A 86 -22.53 0.74 6.63
N ARG A 87 -21.85 0.79 7.77
CA ARG A 87 -22.23 0.03 8.96
C ARG A 87 -23.65 0.38 9.41
N ALA A 88 -23.97 1.66 9.56
CA ALA A 88 -25.32 2.10 9.95
C ALA A 88 -26.39 1.67 8.93
N LEU A 89 -26.12 1.85 7.63
CA LEU A 89 -27.02 1.46 6.55
C LEU A 89 -27.29 -0.06 6.55
N LYS A 90 -26.24 -0.88 6.68
CA LYS A 90 -26.37 -2.34 6.68
C LYS A 90 -27.08 -2.85 7.93
N CYS A 91 -26.85 -2.23 9.08
CA CYS A 91 -27.61 -2.49 10.30
C CYS A 91 -29.10 -2.19 10.14
N ALA A 92 -29.45 -1.02 9.57
CA ALA A 92 -30.84 -0.65 9.30
C ALA A 92 -31.50 -1.61 8.29
N GLU A 93 -30.77 -2.01 7.23
CA GLU A 93 -31.27 -2.97 6.24
C GLU A 93 -31.54 -4.35 6.86
N LEU A 94 -30.66 -4.83 7.75
CA LEU A 94 -30.85 -6.09 8.48
C LEU A 94 -32.07 -6.03 9.40
N GLN A 95 -32.24 -4.96 10.17
CA GLN A 95 -33.41 -4.75 11.03
C GLN A 95 -34.71 -4.71 10.21
N ARG A 96 -34.71 -4.03 9.05
CA ARG A 96 -35.86 -4.02 8.12
C ARG A 96 -36.20 -5.41 7.57
N LYS A 97 -35.19 -6.27 7.39
CA LYS A 97 -35.38 -7.67 7.00
C LYS A 97 -35.73 -8.60 8.19
N GLY A 98 -35.76 -8.08 9.42
CA GLY A 98 -36.06 -8.85 10.63
C GLY A 98 -34.89 -9.64 11.21
N PHE A 99 -33.66 -9.38 10.74
CA PHE A 99 -32.44 -10.04 11.23
C PHE A 99 -31.65 -9.11 12.14
N THR A 100 -31.13 -9.65 13.24
CA THR A 100 -30.25 -8.93 14.16
C THR A 100 -29.06 -9.80 14.57
N PHE A 101 -27.97 -9.15 14.98
CA PHE A 101 -26.82 -9.85 15.52
C PHE A 101 -27.16 -10.48 16.87
N ARG A 102 -26.67 -11.70 17.12
CA ARG A 102 -26.88 -12.39 18.39
C ARG A 102 -26.20 -11.61 19.52
N PRO A 103 -26.89 -11.32 20.63
CA PRO A 103 -26.29 -10.66 21.79
C PRO A 103 -25.14 -11.51 22.36
N LYS A 104 -24.10 -10.87 22.89
CA LYS A 104 -22.82 -11.47 23.37
C LYS A 104 -21.87 -12.03 22.31
N THR A 105 -22.09 -11.75 21.03
CA THR A 105 -21.09 -12.02 19.98
C THR A 105 -20.14 -10.85 19.81
N ARG A 106 -18.92 -11.09 19.29
CA ARG A 106 -17.91 -10.05 19.03
C ARG A 106 -18.47 -8.87 18.22
N VAL A 107 -19.40 -9.13 17.31
CA VAL A 107 -19.98 -8.15 16.38
C VAL A 107 -21.30 -7.56 16.86
N ALA A 108 -21.80 -7.95 18.04
CA ALA A 108 -23.08 -7.46 18.56
C ALA A 108 -23.10 -5.93 18.72
N HIS A 109 -21.95 -5.32 19.06
CA HIS A 109 -21.79 -3.88 19.18
C HIS A 109 -21.93 -3.12 17.85
N LEU A 110 -21.87 -3.80 16.68
CA LEU A 110 -21.93 -3.13 15.38
C LEU A 110 -23.26 -2.42 15.14
N CYS A 111 -24.39 -2.99 15.57
CA CYS A 111 -25.70 -2.39 15.35
C CYS A 111 -26.36 -1.84 16.62
N SER A 112 -25.64 -1.77 17.73
CA SER A 112 -26.20 -1.32 19.01
C SER A 112 -26.61 0.15 19.00
N ASP A 113 -25.96 0.97 18.16
CA ASP A 113 -26.17 2.42 18.10
C ASP A 113 -27.34 2.82 17.16
N VAL A 114 -27.89 1.88 16.40
CA VAL A 114 -28.93 2.15 15.39
C VAL A 114 -30.29 1.70 15.92
N VAL A 115 -31.13 2.66 16.28
CA VAL A 115 -32.49 2.45 16.79
C VAL A 115 -33.55 2.99 15.81
N PRO A 116 -34.74 2.38 15.74
CA PRO A 116 -35.83 2.90 14.93
C PRO A 116 -36.33 4.25 15.46
N ILE A 117 -36.70 5.17 14.57
CA ILE A 117 -37.20 6.51 14.95
C ILE A 117 -38.46 6.40 15.83
N GLN A 118 -39.27 5.35 15.62
CA GLN A 118 -40.49 5.10 16.35
C GLN A 118 -40.25 4.83 17.84
N SER A 119 -39.08 4.29 18.21
CA SER A 119 -38.72 4.12 19.63
C SER A 119 -38.26 5.43 20.29
N LEU A 120 -37.95 6.47 19.51
CA LEU A 120 -37.55 7.79 20.00
C LEU A 120 -38.73 8.78 20.07
N LEU A 121 -39.79 8.56 19.28
CA LEU A 121 -41.01 9.38 19.25
C LEU A 121 -41.98 9.10 20.40
N ASN A 122 -41.68 8.13 21.27
CA ASN A 122 -42.55 7.77 22.39
C ASN A 122 -42.21 8.60 23.63
N LYS A 123 -42.55 9.90 23.59
CA LYS A 123 -42.80 10.73 24.77
C LYS A 123 -43.60 11.99 24.40
#